data_AF-L8X3S5-F1
#
_entry.id   AF-L8X3S5-F1
#
_cell.length_a   1.000
_cell.length_b   1.000
_cell.length_c   1.000
_cell.angle_alpha   90.00
_cell.angle_beta   90.00
_cell.angle_gamma   90.00
#
_symmetry.space_group_name_H-M   'P 1'
#
loop_
_entity.id
_entity.type
_entity.pdbx_description
1 polymer ?
#
loop_
_entity_poly.entity_id
_entity_poly.type
_entity_poly.pdbx_seq_one_letter_code
_entity_poly.pdbx_strand_id
1 'polypeptide(L)'
;MDCSRSGSGFPKNPAGAHSYVVPILQGHFQSATFDLGNDTENGDPQVIEYAVISRRSRDRAGLRYQRRGIDDDAHVANFVETEGLVRAARMGSDNVFSYLQIRGSIPLFWSQPGLALKPPPKLDRSVEDALAPARQHFQSCSRTCTSDGQPSPVMCVNLVEKGGREGVVGSGFDELVEMVGEEDIKIVQWTKRTRTRYENISKLVDQLERTFEAQGFFWVRDGQVMARHTLFFVTHERTLTSKYKDRTNVVQSAFARCVMNRQLQAIALVKPTDIEADMVFNDVWANNGDAVSRA
;
A
#
# COMPACT_ATOMS: atom_id res chain seq x y z
N MET A 1 24.14 16.83 25.90
CA MET A 1 23.97 18.00 25.01
C MET A 1 22.84 17.68 24.05
N ASP A 2 22.00 18.67 23.80
CA ASP A 2 20.61 18.58 23.34
C ASP A 2 20.30 17.67 22.15
N CYS A 3 19.37 16.73 22.38
CA CYS A 3 18.50 16.19 21.34
C CYS A 3 17.29 17.13 21.20
N SER A 4 17.46 18.19 20.42
CA SER A 4 16.34 18.99 19.93
C SER A 4 16.54 19.29 18.45
N ARG A 5 15.82 18.57 17.57
CA ARG A 5 14.91 19.16 16.56
C ARG A 5 14.36 18.10 15.60
N SER A 6 13.05 18.28 15.34
CA SER A 6 12.24 17.89 14.18
C SER A 6 12.06 16.41 13.83
N GLY A 7 10.84 15.95 14.08
CA GLY A 7 10.27 14.65 13.73
C GLY A 7 9.25 14.34 14.82
N SER A 8 8.01 13.99 14.48
CA SER A 8 6.89 13.73 15.40
C SER A 8 7.26 12.67 16.47
N GLY A 9 7.94 13.12 17.52
CA GLY A 9 8.47 12.27 18.57
C GLY A 9 7.36 11.87 19.52
N PHE A 10 7.38 10.60 19.92
CA PHE A 10 6.57 10.06 21.02
C PHE A 10 6.48 11.06 22.18
N PRO A 11 5.30 11.28 22.79
CA PRO A 11 5.14 12.24 23.86
C PRO A 11 6.16 11.95 24.96
N LYS A 12 6.98 12.94 25.31
CA LYS A 12 8.02 12.80 26.32
C LYS A 12 7.37 12.36 27.65
N ASN A 13 7.59 11.11 28.04
CA ASN A 13 7.22 10.55 29.32
C ASN A 13 8.09 11.24 30.39
N PRO A 14 7.50 12.04 31.28
CA PRO A 14 8.25 12.76 32.31
C PRO A 14 8.98 11.83 33.29
N ALA A 15 8.64 10.52 33.32
CA ALA A 15 9.30 9.53 34.16
C ALA A 15 10.62 8.95 33.59
N GLY A 16 11.08 9.40 32.41
CA GLY A 16 12.36 8.95 31.84
C GLY A 16 12.39 7.50 31.36
N ALA A 17 11.23 6.83 31.29
CA ALA A 17 11.15 5.40 30.98
C ALA A 17 11.17 5.05 29.47
N HIS A 18 11.46 6.01 28.58
CA HIS A 18 11.43 5.80 27.13
C HIS A 18 12.34 4.67 26.65
N SER A 19 13.50 4.49 27.28
CA SER A 19 14.44 3.43 26.96
C SER A 19 13.88 2.02 27.19
N TYR A 20 12.82 1.89 27.99
CA TYR A 20 12.14 0.62 28.27
C TYR A 20 10.96 0.34 27.32
N VAL A 21 10.55 1.33 26.51
CA VAL A 21 9.43 1.18 25.57
C VAL A 21 9.97 0.90 24.19
N VAL A 22 9.98 -0.38 23.79
CA VAL A 22 10.38 -0.82 22.44
C VAL A 22 9.13 -1.05 21.59
N PRO A 23 8.86 -0.23 20.57
CA PRO A 23 7.75 -0.47 19.65
C PRO A 23 7.97 -1.77 18.88
N ILE A 24 6.94 -2.60 18.81
CA ILE A 24 6.92 -3.80 17.97
C ILE A 24 5.87 -3.64 16.89
N LEU A 25 6.13 -4.22 15.71
CA LEU A 25 5.21 -4.20 14.59
C LEU A 25 4.52 -5.57 14.45
N GLN A 26 3.22 -5.54 14.18
CA GLN A 26 2.50 -6.71 13.69
C GLN A 26 2.47 -6.65 12.16
N GLY A 27 3.03 -7.65 11.48
CA GLY A 27 3.06 -7.68 10.02
C GLY A 27 4.20 -8.52 9.46
N HIS A 28 4.98 -7.97 8.54
CA HIS A 28 6.08 -8.67 7.86
C HIS A 28 7.25 -7.73 7.58
N PHE A 29 8.46 -8.26 7.64
CA PHE A 29 9.68 -7.60 7.17
C PHE A 29 10.52 -8.64 6.44
N GLN A 30 10.96 -8.33 5.23
CA GLN A 30 11.95 -9.12 4.51
C GLN A 30 12.79 -8.19 3.66
N SER A 31 14.12 -8.37 3.69
CA SER A 31 15.05 -7.78 2.74
C SER A 31 15.74 -8.87 1.94
N ALA A 32 16.14 -8.52 0.72
CA ALA A 32 16.90 -9.35 -0.18
C ALA A 32 17.79 -8.46 -1.06
N THR A 33 18.83 -9.05 -1.63
CA THR A 33 19.72 -8.37 -2.59
C THR A 33 19.67 -9.08 -3.92
N PHE A 34 19.76 -8.32 -5.01
CA PHE A 34 19.95 -8.85 -6.36
C PHE A 34 20.91 -7.97 -7.14
N ASP A 35 21.56 -8.54 -8.14
CA ASP A 35 22.45 -7.81 -9.05
C ASP A 35 21.68 -7.40 -10.32
N LEU A 36 21.98 -6.22 -10.85
CA LEU A 36 21.48 -5.78 -12.16
C LEU A 36 22.48 -6.09 -13.30
N GLY A 37 23.59 -6.72 -12.98
CA GLY A 37 24.70 -6.99 -13.88
C GLY A 37 25.66 -5.81 -14.01
N ASN A 38 26.61 -5.95 -14.93
CA ASN A 38 27.70 -5.00 -15.12
C ASN A 38 27.25 -3.83 -16.02
N ASP A 39 26.57 -2.83 -15.44
CA ASP A 39 26.13 -1.63 -16.16
C ASP A 39 26.92 -0.37 -15.73
N THR A 40 28.25 -0.50 -15.64
CA THR A 40 29.18 0.63 -15.44
C THR A 40 30.37 0.54 -16.38
N GLU A 41 30.90 1.71 -16.77
CA GLU A 41 32.21 1.86 -17.45
C GLU A 41 33.38 1.18 -16.69
N ASN A 42 33.19 0.83 -15.41
CA ASN A 42 34.19 0.21 -14.54
C ASN A 42 34.01 -1.31 -14.33
N GLY A 43 32.90 -1.90 -14.78
CA GLY A 43 32.66 -3.35 -14.66
C GLY A 43 32.31 -3.84 -13.24
N ASP A 44 32.01 -2.94 -12.30
CA ASP A 44 31.60 -3.30 -10.95
C ASP A 44 30.14 -3.79 -10.92
N PRO A 45 29.82 -4.85 -10.15
CA PRO A 45 28.47 -5.37 -9.99
C PRO A 45 27.54 -4.34 -9.36
N GLN A 46 26.35 -4.16 -9.94
CA GLN A 46 25.36 -3.22 -9.42
C GLN A 46 24.38 -3.95 -8.50
N VAL A 47 24.78 -4.05 -7.23
CA VAL A 47 23.94 -4.66 -6.19
C VAL A 47 22.84 -3.71 -5.76
N ILE A 48 21.61 -4.24 -5.74
CA ILE A 48 20.41 -3.57 -5.27
C ILE A 48 19.92 -4.28 -4.02
N GLU A 49 19.70 -3.53 -2.94
CA GLU A 49 19.01 -4.01 -1.75
C GLU A 49 17.53 -3.64 -1.87
N TYR A 50 16.66 -4.65 -1.80
CA TYR A 50 15.21 -4.50 -1.81
C TYR A 50 14.62 -5.01 -0.52
N ALA A 51 13.80 -4.21 0.15
CA ALA A 51 13.07 -4.63 1.33
C ALA A 51 11.58 -4.34 1.21
N VAL A 52 10.76 -5.20 1.80
CA VAL A 52 9.33 -4.97 1.97
C VAL A 52 8.99 -5.02 3.45
N ILE A 53 8.30 -3.98 3.91
CA ILE A 53 7.80 -3.87 5.27
C ILE A 53 6.28 -3.74 5.20
N SER A 54 5.56 -4.66 5.83
CA SER A 54 4.12 -4.55 6.01
C SER A 54 3.77 -4.34 7.48
N ARG A 55 2.97 -3.33 7.78
CA ARG A 55 2.51 -2.96 9.13
C ARG A 55 1.00 -3.01 9.18
N ARG A 56 0.43 -3.90 10.00
CA ARG A 56 -1.01 -4.00 10.23
C ARG A 56 -1.42 -3.03 11.32
N SER A 57 -2.53 -2.32 11.09
CA SER A 57 -3.11 -1.49 12.15
C SER A 57 -3.58 -2.35 13.31
N ARG A 58 -3.31 -1.87 14.53
CA ARG A 58 -3.88 -2.42 15.76
C ARG A 58 -5.35 -2.03 15.94
N ASP A 59 -5.77 -0.96 15.27
CA ASP A 59 -7.12 -0.43 15.38
C ASP A 59 -8.07 -1.27 14.52
N ARG A 60 -9.32 -1.43 15.00
CA ARG A 60 -10.32 -2.34 14.43
C ARG A 60 -9.77 -3.76 14.15
N ALA A 61 -8.88 -4.24 15.02
CA ALA A 61 -8.35 -5.60 14.93
C ALA A 61 -9.46 -6.65 15.11
N GLY A 62 -9.28 -7.80 14.48
CA GLY A 62 -10.19 -8.93 14.60
C GLY A 62 -9.96 -9.95 13.48
N LEU A 63 -10.60 -11.11 13.62
CA LEU A 63 -10.47 -12.18 12.65
C LEU A 63 -10.91 -11.69 11.27
N ARG A 64 -10.14 -12.06 10.24
CA ARG A 64 -10.36 -11.69 8.83
C ARG A 64 -11.75 -12.04 8.32
N TYR A 65 -12.52 -12.89 9.01
CA TYR A 65 -13.89 -13.28 8.64
C TYR A 65 -14.98 -12.55 9.43
N GLN A 66 -14.64 -11.89 10.53
CA GLN A 66 -15.61 -11.31 11.46
C GLN A 66 -15.65 -9.78 11.42
N ARG A 67 -14.56 -9.14 11.00
CA ARG A 67 -14.47 -7.67 10.91
C ARG A 67 -14.39 -7.21 9.45
N ARG A 68 -15.36 -6.37 9.08
CA ARG A 68 -15.50 -5.70 7.78
C ARG A 68 -15.87 -4.24 8.01
N GLY A 69 -15.69 -3.44 6.97
CA GLY A 69 -16.11 -2.05 6.98
C GLY A 69 -15.30 -1.14 7.90
N ILE A 70 -15.86 0.05 8.10
CA ILE A 70 -15.38 1.12 8.99
C ILE A 70 -16.10 1.07 10.35
N ASP A 71 -15.49 1.59 11.43
CA ASP A 71 -16.22 1.98 12.66
C ASP A 71 -16.55 3.47 12.68
N ASP A 72 -17.33 3.82 13.70
CA ASP A 72 -17.59 5.19 14.13
C ASP A 72 -16.30 5.99 14.43
N ASP A 73 -15.18 5.33 14.77
CA ASP A 73 -13.88 5.97 15.00
C ASP A 73 -13.02 6.12 13.71
N ALA A 74 -13.61 5.88 12.53
CA ALA A 74 -12.97 6.00 11.23
C ALA A 74 -11.82 4.99 10.93
N HIS A 75 -11.72 3.89 11.68
CA HIS A 75 -10.80 2.81 11.39
C HIS A 75 -11.44 1.79 10.45
N VAL A 76 -10.73 1.36 9.42
CA VAL A 76 -11.19 0.29 8.51
C VAL A 76 -10.58 -1.05 8.90
N ALA A 77 -11.36 -2.12 8.76
CA ALA A 77 -10.88 -3.46 9.05
C ALA A 77 -9.77 -3.88 8.08
N ASN A 78 -8.82 -4.68 8.56
CA ASN A 78 -7.69 -5.21 7.76
C ASN A 78 -6.82 -4.12 7.13
N PHE A 79 -6.69 -2.96 7.78
CA PHE A 79 -5.79 -1.90 7.35
C PHE A 79 -4.33 -2.35 7.48
N VAL A 80 -3.59 -2.30 6.38
CA VAL A 80 -2.16 -2.63 6.31
C VAL A 80 -1.46 -1.62 5.41
N GLU A 81 -0.40 -1.04 5.94
CA GLU A 81 0.60 -0.31 5.17
C GLU A 81 1.65 -1.30 4.66
N THR A 82 2.01 -1.21 3.39
CA THR A 82 3.09 -1.99 2.78
C THR A 82 4.04 -1.03 2.08
N GLU A 83 5.29 -1.02 2.51
CA GLU A 83 6.35 -0.14 2.04
C GLU A 83 7.44 -0.94 1.36
N GLY A 84 7.75 -0.59 0.11
CA GLY A 84 8.89 -1.11 -0.62
C GLY A 84 10.06 -0.13 -0.53
N LEU A 85 11.21 -0.62 -0.07
CA LEU A 85 12.45 0.12 0.03
C LEU A 85 13.44 -0.39 -1.02
N VAL A 86 14.11 0.53 -1.70
CA VAL A 86 15.20 0.23 -2.63
C VAL A 86 16.41 1.02 -2.19
N ARG A 87 17.54 0.34 -1.99
CA ARG A 87 18.83 1.00 -1.75
C ARG A 87 19.84 0.58 -2.80
N ALA A 88 20.52 1.57 -3.37
CA ALA A 88 21.50 1.37 -4.43
C ALA A 88 22.61 2.43 -4.36
N ALA A 89 23.86 1.97 -4.31
CA ALA A 89 25.01 2.84 -4.50
C ALA A 89 25.25 3.03 -6.00
N ARG A 90 25.33 4.28 -6.47
CA ARG A 90 25.54 4.60 -7.89
C ARG A 90 26.34 5.88 -8.03
N MET A 91 27.37 5.86 -8.87
CA MET A 91 28.23 7.03 -9.16
C MET A 91 28.75 7.74 -7.90
N GLY A 92 29.15 6.96 -6.89
CA GLY A 92 29.69 7.47 -5.62
C GLY A 92 28.65 8.00 -4.63
N SER A 93 27.36 7.90 -4.94
CA SER A 93 26.26 8.30 -4.04
C SER A 93 25.47 7.09 -3.54
N ASP A 94 25.04 7.12 -2.28
CA ASP A 94 24.09 6.18 -1.69
C ASP A 94 22.66 6.69 -1.91
N ASN A 95 21.83 5.90 -2.59
CA ASN A 95 20.44 6.25 -2.89
C ASN A 95 19.50 5.32 -2.15
N VAL A 96 18.54 5.90 -1.43
CA VAL A 96 17.48 5.17 -0.74
C VAL A 96 16.14 5.68 -1.23
N PHE A 97 15.30 4.77 -1.70
CA PHE A 97 13.95 5.06 -2.14
C PHE A 97 12.93 4.36 -1.25
N SER A 98 11.76 4.98 -1.09
CA SER A 98 10.60 4.37 -0.45
C SER A 98 9.34 4.56 -1.30
N TYR A 99 8.51 3.52 -1.34
CA TYR A 99 7.21 3.54 -1.96
C TYR A 99 6.17 2.87 -1.05
N LEU A 100 5.23 3.67 -0.55
CA LEU A 100 4.19 3.25 0.38
C LEU A 100 2.87 2.98 -0.34
N GLN A 101 2.25 1.86 0.00
CA GLN A 101 0.92 1.47 -0.42
C GLN A 101 0.10 1.09 0.81
N ILE A 102 -1.17 1.44 0.83
CA ILE A 102 -2.11 1.03 1.87
C ILE A 102 -3.11 0.05 1.28
N ARG A 103 -3.54 -0.93 2.06
CA ARG A 103 -4.69 -1.77 1.75
C ARG A 103 -5.64 -1.84 2.94
N GLY A 104 -6.93 -1.88 2.68
CA GLY A 104 -7.94 -1.93 3.73
C GLY A 104 -9.31 -2.37 3.21
N SER A 105 -10.22 -2.65 4.15
CA SER A 105 -11.63 -2.84 3.84
C SER A 105 -12.22 -1.57 3.25
N ILE A 106 -13.26 -1.73 2.42
CA ILE A 106 -14.08 -0.62 1.94
C ILE A 106 -14.66 0.15 3.15
N PRO A 107 -14.56 1.50 3.19
CA PRO A 107 -14.96 2.34 4.32
C PRO A 107 -16.48 2.56 4.40
N LEU A 108 -17.25 1.47 4.35
CA LEU A 108 -18.69 1.44 4.59
C LEU A 108 -18.99 0.69 5.88
N PHE A 109 -20.16 0.88 6.47
CA PHE A 109 -20.65 0.01 7.53
C PHE A 109 -21.28 -1.23 6.90
N TRP A 110 -20.53 -2.34 6.85
CA TRP A 110 -20.99 -3.57 6.20
C TRP A 110 -20.45 -4.83 6.85
N SER A 111 -21.20 -5.92 6.68
CA SER A 111 -20.88 -7.23 7.22
C SER A 111 -21.24 -8.36 6.25
N GLN A 112 -20.75 -9.56 6.54
CA GLN A 112 -21.07 -10.80 5.83
C GLN A 112 -21.58 -11.82 6.85
N PRO A 113 -22.81 -11.68 7.38
CA PRO A 113 -23.32 -12.58 8.40
C PRO A 113 -23.71 -13.93 7.79
N GLY A 114 -23.34 -15.02 8.44
CA GLY A 114 -23.77 -16.37 8.08
C GLY A 114 -22.70 -17.42 8.28
N LEU A 115 -23.13 -18.67 8.41
CA LEU A 115 -22.24 -19.84 8.55
C LEU A 115 -21.77 -20.40 7.20
N ALA A 116 -22.36 -19.92 6.10
CA ALA A 116 -21.93 -20.31 4.76
C ALA A 116 -20.49 -19.87 4.52
N LEU A 117 -19.75 -20.65 3.73
CA LEU A 117 -18.36 -20.33 3.37
C LEU A 117 -18.22 -18.91 2.75
N LYS A 118 -19.30 -18.37 2.16
CA LYS A 118 -19.32 -17.06 1.47
C LYS A 118 -20.68 -16.38 1.63
N PRO A 119 -21.00 -15.81 2.79
CA PRO A 119 -22.25 -15.09 2.97
C PRO A 119 -22.26 -13.86 2.04
N PRO A 120 -23.42 -13.49 1.47
CA PRO A 120 -23.50 -12.26 0.70
C PRO A 120 -23.20 -11.06 1.62
N PRO A 121 -22.42 -10.07 1.14
CA PRO A 121 -22.24 -8.85 1.89
C PRO A 121 -23.57 -8.09 2.00
N LYS A 122 -23.74 -7.40 3.11
CA LYS A 122 -24.85 -6.50 3.37
C LYS A 122 -24.33 -5.21 3.98
N LEU A 123 -24.96 -4.10 3.66
CA LEU A 123 -24.76 -2.86 4.38
C LEU A 123 -25.49 -2.96 5.72
N ASP A 124 -24.80 -2.61 6.80
CA ASP A 124 -25.35 -2.56 8.14
C ASP A 124 -25.99 -1.20 8.44
N ARG A 125 -25.57 -0.16 7.72
CA ARG A 125 -26.08 1.23 7.77
C ARG A 125 -26.11 1.84 6.37
N SER A 126 -26.66 3.04 6.23
CA SER A 126 -26.71 3.70 4.91
C SER A 126 -25.32 4.16 4.45
N VAL A 127 -25.20 4.53 3.17
CA VAL A 127 -23.94 5.08 2.63
C VAL A 127 -23.67 6.46 3.23
N GLU A 128 -24.72 7.25 3.45
CA GLU A 128 -24.66 8.56 4.09
C GLU A 128 -24.11 8.49 5.52
N ASP A 129 -24.50 7.47 6.29
CA ASP A 129 -23.98 7.24 7.63
C ASP A 129 -22.45 7.05 7.64
N ALA A 130 -21.89 6.47 6.58
CA ALA A 130 -20.45 6.25 6.44
C ALA A 130 -19.67 7.50 6.01
N LEU A 131 -20.33 8.56 5.56
CA LEU A 131 -19.67 9.72 4.94
C LEU A 131 -18.67 10.41 5.88
N ALA A 132 -19.08 10.75 7.10
CA ALA A 132 -18.22 11.46 8.04
C ALA A 132 -17.01 10.60 8.48
N PRO A 133 -17.18 9.34 8.93
CA PRO A 133 -16.06 8.44 9.20
C PRO A 133 -15.16 8.22 7.98
N ALA A 134 -15.72 8.09 6.78
CA ALA A 134 -14.93 7.88 5.56
C ALA A 134 -14.07 9.09 5.20
N ARG A 135 -14.59 10.32 5.33
CA ARG A 135 -13.79 11.55 5.16
C ARG A 135 -12.63 11.57 6.15
N GLN A 136 -12.89 11.33 7.43
CA GLN A 136 -11.85 11.27 8.44
C GLN A 136 -10.81 10.18 8.14
N HIS A 137 -11.25 9.01 7.68
CA HIS A 137 -10.37 7.92 7.26
C HIS A 137 -9.43 8.33 6.14
N PHE A 138 -9.96 8.91 5.06
CA PHE A 138 -9.15 9.35 3.92
C PHE A 138 -8.22 10.50 4.27
N GLN A 139 -8.66 11.45 5.10
CA GLN A 139 -7.80 12.51 5.63
C GLN A 139 -6.67 11.94 6.49
N SER A 140 -6.94 10.90 7.30
CA SER A 140 -5.90 10.19 8.05
C SER A 140 -4.89 9.54 7.10
N CYS A 141 -5.35 8.81 6.07
CA CYS A 141 -4.48 8.21 5.06
C CYS A 141 -3.62 9.27 4.34
N SER A 142 -4.21 10.42 4.01
CA SER A 142 -3.52 11.54 3.37
C SER A 142 -2.40 12.12 4.24
N ARG A 143 -2.61 12.18 5.57
CA ARG A 143 -1.63 12.68 6.55
C ARG A 143 -0.55 11.68 6.92
N THR A 144 -0.83 10.38 6.90
CA THR A 144 0.17 9.33 7.21
C THR A 144 1.39 9.42 6.30
N CYS A 145 1.26 10.04 5.12
CA CYS A 145 2.27 10.00 4.07
C CYS A 145 3.14 11.25 3.96
N THR A 146 2.98 12.23 4.86
CA THR A 146 3.77 13.46 4.81
C THR A 146 4.45 13.77 6.14
N SER A 147 5.73 14.13 6.04
CA SER A 147 6.54 14.61 7.17
C SER A 147 6.43 16.12 7.36
N ASP A 148 5.93 16.85 6.36
CA ASP A 148 5.77 18.31 6.36
C ASP A 148 4.34 18.78 6.67
N GLY A 149 3.43 17.83 6.97
CA GLY A 149 2.06 18.10 7.40
C GLY A 149 1.12 18.53 6.28
N GLN A 150 1.56 18.49 5.01
CA GLN A 150 0.67 18.75 3.86
C GLN A 150 -0.12 17.49 3.50
N PRO A 151 -1.40 17.57 3.12
CA PRO A 151 -2.15 16.41 2.64
C PRO A 151 -1.53 15.85 1.35
N SER A 152 -1.23 14.55 1.29
CA SER A 152 -0.94 13.88 0.02
C SER A 152 -2.24 13.40 -0.62
N PRO A 153 -2.40 13.54 -1.95
CA PRO A 153 -3.53 12.94 -2.63
C PRO A 153 -3.62 11.43 -2.38
N VAL A 154 -4.82 10.92 -2.12
CA VAL A 154 -5.03 9.49 -1.88
C VAL A 154 -5.63 8.86 -3.12
N MET A 155 -4.88 8.01 -3.82
CA MET A 155 -5.40 7.27 -4.98
C MET A 155 -6.11 5.99 -4.53
N CYS A 156 -7.44 5.94 -4.64
CA CYS A 156 -8.18 4.72 -4.33
C CYS A 156 -8.31 3.78 -5.55
N VAL A 157 -7.89 2.52 -5.43
CA VAL A 157 -8.09 1.47 -6.46
C VAL A 157 -9.06 0.42 -5.94
N ASN A 158 -10.28 0.39 -6.49
CA ASN A 158 -11.33 -0.57 -6.10
C ASN A 158 -11.31 -1.83 -6.96
N LEU A 159 -11.08 -2.99 -6.35
CA LEU A 159 -11.00 -4.30 -7.02
C LEU A 159 -12.31 -5.13 -6.95
N VAL A 160 -13.41 -4.57 -6.46
CA VAL A 160 -14.70 -5.27 -6.30
C VAL A 160 -15.37 -5.60 -7.64
N GLU A 161 -15.93 -6.81 -7.74
CA GLU A 161 -16.72 -7.24 -8.90
C GLU A 161 -18.19 -6.80 -8.76
N LYS A 162 -18.59 -5.76 -9.51
CA LYS A 162 -19.95 -5.17 -9.43
C LYS A 162 -21.07 -6.08 -9.92
N GLY A 163 -20.79 -7.00 -10.85
CA GLY A 163 -21.78 -7.89 -11.47
C GLY A 163 -22.19 -9.12 -10.64
N GLY A 164 -21.92 -9.12 -9.32
CA GLY A 164 -22.12 -10.28 -8.46
C GLY A 164 -22.64 -9.92 -7.07
N ARG A 165 -22.50 -10.85 -6.13
CA ARG A 165 -22.97 -10.68 -4.74
C ARG A 165 -22.33 -9.48 -4.02
N GLU A 166 -21.16 -9.04 -4.48
CA GLU A 166 -20.44 -7.88 -3.94
C GLU A 166 -20.90 -6.53 -4.50
N GLY A 167 -21.82 -6.54 -5.47
CA GLY A 167 -22.32 -5.32 -6.09
C GLY A 167 -22.87 -4.31 -5.08
N VAL A 168 -23.45 -4.76 -3.96
CA VAL A 168 -23.98 -3.84 -2.94
C VAL A 168 -22.88 -2.99 -2.27
N VAL A 169 -21.71 -3.58 -2.02
CA VAL A 169 -20.57 -2.87 -1.40
C VAL A 169 -19.81 -2.09 -2.46
N GLY A 170 -19.68 -2.67 -3.66
CA GLY A 170 -19.06 -2.00 -4.80
C GLY A 170 -19.77 -0.70 -5.19
N SER A 171 -21.09 -0.77 -5.39
CA SER A 171 -21.92 0.39 -5.73
C SER A 171 -22.00 1.39 -4.57
N GLY A 172 -22.16 0.92 -3.32
CA GLY A 172 -22.15 1.81 -2.16
C GLY A 172 -20.82 2.53 -1.98
N PHE A 173 -19.69 1.93 -2.39
CA PHE A 173 -18.41 2.60 -2.36
C PHE A 173 -18.30 3.67 -3.43
N ASP A 174 -18.82 3.43 -4.63
CA ASP A 174 -18.86 4.45 -5.68
C ASP A 174 -19.66 5.68 -5.23
N GLU A 175 -20.83 5.44 -4.64
CA GLU A 175 -21.70 6.48 -4.08
C GLU A 175 -21.01 7.25 -2.95
N LEU A 176 -20.39 6.55 -1.99
CA LEU A 176 -19.65 7.18 -0.89
C LEU A 176 -18.54 8.10 -1.42
N VAL A 177 -17.80 7.65 -2.43
CA VAL A 177 -16.71 8.40 -3.04
C VAL A 177 -17.20 9.67 -3.72
N GLU A 178 -18.31 9.57 -4.45
CA GLU A 178 -18.96 10.73 -5.07
C GLU A 178 -19.43 11.74 -4.00
N MET A 179 -19.99 11.25 -2.89
CA MET A 179 -20.41 12.09 -1.77
C MET A 179 -19.24 12.73 -1.01
N VAL A 180 -18.09 12.04 -0.91
CA VAL A 180 -16.89 12.61 -0.26
C VAL A 180 -16.48 13.88 -0.97
N GLY A 181 -16.42 13.87 -2.30
CA GLY A 181 -16.33 15.06 -3.15
C GLY A 181 -15.11 15.95 -2.92
N GLU A 182 -14.07 15.47 -2.23
CA GLU A 182 -12.84 16.22 -1.97
C GLU A 182 -11.88 16.10 -3.17
N GLU A 183 -11.42 17.22 -3.73
CA GLU A 183 -10.48 17.23 -4.87
C GLU A 183 -9.13 16.54 -4.54
N ASP A 184 -8.75 16.52 -3.27
CA ASP A 184 -7.53 15.89 -2.76
C ASP A 184 -7.63 14.37 -2.64
N ILE A 185 -8.84 13.80 -2.70
CA ILE A 185 -9.06 12.35 -2.70
C ILE A 185 -9.41 11.93 -4.14
N LYS A 186 -8.38 11.65 -4.94
CA LYS A 186 -8.58 11.17 -6.31
C LYS A 186 -8.88 9.67 -6.28
N ILE A 187 -9.95 9.22 -6.93
CA ILE A 187 -10.31 7.79 -6.92
C ILE A 187 -10.30 7.27 -8.34
N VAL A 188 -9.44 6.28 -8.60
CA VAL A 188 -9.41 5.55 -9.87
C VAL A 188 -10.13 4.23 -9.65
N GLN A 189 -11.38 4.20 -10.06
CA GLN A 189 -12.16 2.96 -10.07
C GLN A 189 -11.61 2.02 -11.15
N TRP A 190 -11.20 0.81 -10.76
CA TRP A 190 -10.82 -0.22 -11.71
C TRP A 190 -11.61 -1.51 -11.50
N THR A 191 -12.73 -1.63 -12.19
CA THR A 191 -13.48 -2.89 -12.22
C THR A 191 -12.90 -3.82 -13.29
N LYS A 192 -12.47 -5.03 -12.90
CA LYS A 192 -12.06 -6.09 -13.81
C LYS A 192 -13.17 -6.39 -14.84
N ARG A 193 -12.91 -6.14 -16.13
CA ARG A 193 -13.86 -6.46 -17.22
C ARG A 193 -13.63 -7.82 -17.90
N THR A 194 -12.55 -8.56 -17.64
CA THR A 194 -12.26 -9.83 -18.37
C THR A 194 -11.56 -10.93 -17.53
N ARG A 195 -11.57 -12.17 -18.04
CA ARG A 195 -11.19 -13.41 -17.32
C ARG A 195 -9.68 -13.72 -17.21
N THR A 196 -8.78 -13.09 -17.97
CA THR A 196 -7.33 -13.42 -17.98
C THR A 196 -6.54 -12.65 -16.90
N ARG A 197 -5.54 -13.29 -16.27
CA ARG A 197 -4.99 -12.88 -14.96
C ARG A 197 -3.88 -11.82 -15.05
N TYR A 198 -2.90 -11.98 -15.95
CA TYR A 198 -1.73 -11.09 -16.06
C TYR A 198 -1.93 -9.93 -17.04
N GLU A 199 -2.53 -10.20 -18.20
CA GLU A 199 -2.83 -9.17 -19.22
C GLU A 199 -3.68 -8.02 -18.66
N ASN A 200 -4.55 -8.30 -17.69
CA ASN A 200 -5.39 -7.29 -17.05
C ASN A 200 -4.63 -6.43 -16.04
N ILE A 201 -3.59 -6.96 -15.41
CA ILE A 201 -2.75 -6.18 -14.49
C ILE A 201 -1.84 -5.26 -15.28
N SER A 202 -1.24 -5.73 -16.38
CA SER A 202 -0.48 -4.87 -17.28
C SER A 202 -1.34 -3.72 -17.78
N LYS A 203 -2.56 -3.99 -18.27
CA LYS A 203 -3.51 -2.94 -18.68
C LYS A 203 -3.87 -1.96 -17.56
N LEU A 204 -3.99 -2.43 -16.32
CA LEU A 204 -4.21 -1.56 -15.15
C LEU A 204 -2.99 -0.66 -14.91
N VAL A 205 -1.79 -1.23 -14.93
CA VAL A 205 -0.55 -0.48 -14.76
C VAL A 205 -0.40 0.57 -15.87
N ASP A 206 -0.68 0.20 -17.13
CA ASP A 206 -0.63 1.09 -18.28
C ASP A 206 -1.66 2.24 -18.14
N GLN A 207 -2.88 1.95 -17.67
CA GLN A 207 -3.89 2.98 -17.41
C GLN A 207 -3.48 3.94 -16.28
N LEU A 208 -2.73 3.44 -15.30
CA LEU A 208 -2.25 4.21 -14.16
C LEU A 208 -0.87 4.84 -14.40
N GLU A 209 -0.31 4.77 -15.60
CA GLU A 209 1.05 5.25 -15.88
C GLU A 209 1.25 6.72 -15.51
N ARG A 210 0.32 7.59 -15.95
CA ARG A 210 0.30 9.02 -15.59
C ARG A 210 0.11 9.25 -14.09
N THR A 211 -0.64 8.35 -13.44
CA THR A 211 -0.83 8.39 -11.99
C THR A 211 0.48 8.10 -11.27
N PHE A 212 1.22 7.06 -11.68
CA PHE A 212 2.54 6.76 -11.11
C PHE A 212 3.53 7.92 -11.32
N GLU A 213 3.45 8.64 -12.45
CA GLU A 213 4.30 9.81 -12.71
C GLU A 213 3.98 10.96 -11.77
N ALA A 214 2.70 11.29 -11.62
CA ALA A 214 2.25 12.37 -10.76
C ALA A 214 2.53 12.08 -9.27
N GLN A 215 2.48 10.81 -8.86
CA GLN A 215 2.62 10.43 -7.45
C GLN A 215 4.07 10.28 -6.99
N GLY A 216 4.98 9.90 -7.89
CA GLY A 216 6.40 9.75 -7.58
C GLY A 216 6.69 8.74 -6.47
N PHE A 217 7.86 8.88 -5.85
CA PHE A 217 8.37 8.04 -4.77
C PHE A 217 9.29 8.88 -3.87
N PHE A 218 9.46 8.45 -2.63
CA PHE A 218 10.38 9.12 -1.71
C PHE A 218 11.80 8.76 -2.13
N TRP A 219 12.69 9.73 -2.15
CA TRP A 219 14.09 9.54 -2.54
C TRP A 219 15.01 10.35 -1.63
N VAL A 220 15.97 9.67 -1.04
CA VAL A 220 17.10 10.23 -0.31
C VAL A 220 18.39 9.89 -1.05
N ARG A 221 19.26 10.88 -1.22
CA ARG A 221 20.60 10.73 -1.77
C ARG A 221 21.60 11.30 -0.79
N ASP A 222 22.55 10.49 -0.32
CA ASP A 222 23.60 10.90 0.62
C ASP A 222 23.04 11.63 1.87
N GLY A 223 21.90 11.15 2.39
CA GLY A 223 21.19 11.74 3.53
C GLY A 223 20.33 12.96 3.23
N GLN A 224 20.29 13.45 1.98
CA GLN A 224 19.47 14.57 1.56
C GLN A 224 18.19 14.11 0.85
N VAL A 225 17.04 14.71 1.22
CA VAL A 225 15.75 14.39 0.59
C VAL A 225 15.70 15.04 -0.79
N MET A 226 15.64 14.22 -1.83
CA MET A 226 15.57 14.63 -3.24
C MET A 226 14.13 14.73 -3.75
N ALA A 227 13.26 13.82 -3.30
CA ALA A 227 11.86 13.77 -3.71
C ALA A 227 10.97 13.26 -2.57
N ARG A 228 9.72 13.72 -2.57
CA ARG A 228 8.63 13.24 -1.69
C ARG A 228 7.49 12.70 -2.54
N HIS A 229 6.73 11.78 -1.97
CA HIS A 229 5.74 10.99 -2.71
C HIS A 229 4.31 11.20 -2.24
N THR A 230 3.41 10.75 -3.12
CA THR A 230 1.98 10.65 -2.92
C THR A 230 1.58 9.17 -2.71
N LEU A 231 0.51 8.91 -1.95
CA LEU A 231 0.12 7.58 -1.48
C LEU A 231 -0.85 6.84 -2.42
N PHE A 232 -0.67 5.52 -2.55
CA PHE A 232 -1.70 4.62 -3.04
C PHE A 232 -2.53 4.00 -1.91
N PHE A 233 -3.85 4.08 -2.02
CA PHE A 233 -4.79 3.35 -1.19
C PHE A 233 -5.51 2.28 -2.04
N VAL A 234 -5.08 1.04 -1.94
CA VAL A 234 -5.70 -0.08 -2.66
C VAL A 234 -6.85 -0.63 -1.83
N THR A 235 -8.09 -0.34 -2.21
CA THR A 235 -9.26 -0.89 -1.50
C THR A 235 -9.48 -2.34 -1.96
N HIS A 236 -9.95 -3.18 -1.04
CA HIS A 236 -10.27 -4.55 -1.38
C HIS A 236 -11.47 -5.07 -0.60
N GLU A 237 -12.37 -5.73 -1.32
CA GLU A 237 -13.23 -6.75 -0.75
C GLU A 237 -12.64 -8.13 -1.05
N ARG A 238 -12.58 -9.01 -0.04
CA ARG A 238 -12.31 -10.42 -0.30
C ARG A 238 -13.63 -11.13 -0.58
N THR A 239 -14.02 -11.24 -1.84
CA THR A 239 -14.84 -12.38 -2.27
C THR A 239 -13.92 -13.59 -2.20
N LEU A 240 -14.21 -14.46 -1.25
CA LEU A 240 -13.66 -15.80 -1.24
C LEU A 240 -13.91 -16.43 -2.61
N THR A 241 -12.88 -16.61 -3.41
CA THR A 241 -12.82 -17.67 -4.42
C THR A 241 -11.62 -18.51 -4.00
N SER A 242 -11.82 -19.78 -3.67
CA SER A 242 -10.82 -20.64 -3.01
C SER A 242 -9.65 -21.04 -3.93
N LYS A 243 -9.39 -20.26 -4.99
CA LYS A 243 -8.25 -20.41 -5.90
C LYS A 243 -7.43 -19.11 -6.09
N TYR A 244 -7.66 -18.08 -5.27
CA TYR A 244 -7.04 -16.76 -5.42
C TYR A 244 -6.64 -16.17 -4.06
N LYS A 245 -5.53 -16.67 -3.51
CA LYS A 245 -4.84 -16.10 -2.34
C LYS A 245 -4.28 -14.74 -2.77
N ASP A 246 -4.95 -13.66 -2.36
CA ASP A 246 -4.53 -12.25 -2.37
C ASP A 246 -4.38 -11.50 -3.71
N ARG A 247 -5.52 -11.16 -4.34
CA ARG A 247 -5.60 -10.23 -5.49
C ARG A 247 -4.96 -8.86 -5.19
N THR A 248 -5.09 -8.36 -3.97
CA THR A 248 -4.40 -7.13 -3.50
C THR A 248 -2.90 -7.26 -3.52
N ASN A 249 -2.35 -8.36 -3.00
CA ASN A 249 -0.90 -8.55 -2.97
C ASN A 249 -0.33 -8.56 -4.39
N VAL A 250 -1.03 -9.21 -5.32
CA VAL A 250 -0.66 -9.22 -6.73
C VAL A 250 -0.66 -7.80 -7.32
N VAL A 251 -1.73 -7.02 -7.11
CA VAL A 251 -1.81 -5.63 -7.60
C VAL A 251 -0.73 -4.76 -6.96
N GLN A 252 -0.56 -4.83 -5.64
CA GLN A 252 0.46 -4.07 -4.91
C GLN A 252 1.88 -4.43 -5.36
N SER A 253 2.15 -5.72 -5.66
CA SER A 253 3.44 -6.16 -6.20
C SER A 253 3.68 -5.62 -7.61
N ALA A 254 2.64 -5.53 -8.45
CA ALA A 254 2.77 -4.96 -9.79
C ALA A 254 3.04 -3.45 -9.75
N PHE A 255 2.37 -2.73 -8.85
CA PHE A 255 2.60 -1.31 -8.62
C PHE A 255 4.01 -1.07 -8.07
N ALA A 256 4.42 -1.83 -7.06
CA ALA A 256 5.76 -1.77 -6.50
C ALA A 256 6.84 -2.06 -7.55
N ARG A 257 6.63 -3.04 -8.44
CA ARG A 257 7.56 -3.32 -9.54
C ARG A 257 7.64 -2.16 -10.53
N CYS A 258 6.50 -1.57 -10.90
CA CYS A 258 6.46 -0.40 -11.79
C CYS A 258 7.27 0.77 -11.20
N VAL A 259 7.03 1.08 -9.93
CA VAL A 259 7.71 2.17 -9.23
C VAL A 259 9.19 1.87 -8.97
N MET A 260 9.53 0.64 -8.60
CA MET A 260 10.94 0.20 -8.45
C MET A 260 11.74 0.42 -9.72
N ASN A 261 11.18 0.07 -10.89
CA ASN A 261 11.86 0.31 -12.16
C ASN A 261 12.09 1.80 -12.42
N ARG A 262 11.17 2.66 -12.01
CA ARG A 262 11.31 4.13 -12.12
C ARG A 262 12.33 4.69 -11.13
N GLN A 263 12.40 4.13 -9.92
CA GLN A 263 13.43 4.46 -8.93
C GLN A 263 14.83 4.15 -9.47
N LEU A 264 15.00 2.97 -10.08
CA LEU A 264 16.25 2.59 -10.74
C LEU A 264 16.58 3.50 -11.93
N GLN A 265 15.59 3.81 -12.78
CA GLN A 265 15.78 4.74 -13.90
C GLN A 265 16.19 6.15 -13.45
N ALA A 266 15.70 6.62 -12.29
CA ALA A 266 16.05 7.93 -11.74
C ALA A 266 17.54 8.07 -11.39
N ILE A 267 18.24 6.95 -11.18
CA ILE A 267 19.69 6.89 -10.98
C ILE A 267 20.44 6.31 -12.19
N ALA A 268 19.80 6.36 -13.37
CA ALA A 268 20.34 5.85 -14.62
C ALA A 268 20.72 4.36 -14.57
N LEU A 269 19.92 3.55 -13.87
CA LEU A 269 19.96 2.10 -13.94
C LEU A 269 18.83 1.57 -14.81
N VAL A 270 19.15 0.57 -15.63
CA VAL A 270 18.17 -0.08 -16.50
C VAL A 270 17.30 -1.02 -15.67
N LYS A 271 16.06 -1.22 -16.14
CA LYS A 271 15.14 -2.21 -15.59
C LYS A 271 15.84 -3.58 -15.49
N PRO A 272 15.71 -4.31 -14.37
CA PRO A 272 16.18 -5.68 -14.29
C PRO A 272 15.55 -6.52 -15.41
N THR A 273 16.39 -7.02 -16.31
CA THR A 273 16.03 -8.06 -17.29
C THR A 273 16.48 -9.44 -16.83
N ASP A 274 17.20 -9.49 -15.70
CA ASP A 274 17.70 -10.72 -15.11
C ASP A 274 16.55 -11.52 -14.47
N ILE A 275 16.54 -12.82 -14.76
CA ILE A 275 15.64 -13.80 -14.16
C ILE A 275 15.84 -13.85 -12.65
N GLU A 276 17.07 -13.67 -12.16
CA GLU A 276 17.39 -13.70 -10.73
C GLU A 276 16.71 -12.55 -9.97
N ALA A 277 16.82 -11.31 -10.47
CA ALA A 277 16.15 -10.15 -9.87
C ALA A 277 14.63 -10.33 -9.82
N ASP A 278 14.03 -10.89 -10.88
CA ASP A 278 12.60 -11.20 -10.91
C ASP A 278 12.23 -12.31 -9.92
N MET A 279 13.05 -13.35 -9.76
CA MET A 279 12.84 -14.41 -8.78
C MET A 279 12.89 -13.86 -7.35
N VAL A 280 13.90 -13.05 -7.02
CA VAL A 280 14.05 -12.42 -5.71
C VAL A 280 12.85 -11.53 -5.39
N PHE A 281 12.45 -10.65 -6.33
CA PHE A 281 11.28 -9.80 -6.13
C PHE A 281 10.00 -10.61 -5.89
N ASN A 282 9.78 -11.65 -6.69
CA ASN A 282 8.59 -12.50 -6.57
C ASN A 282 8.56 -13.27 -5.24
N ASP A 283 9.71 -13.74 -4.75
CA ASP A 283 9.80 -14.42 -3.45
C ASP A 283 9.43 -13.48 -2.29
N VAL A 284 10.03 -12.28 -2.25
CA VAL A 284 9.74 -11.26 -1.22
C VAL A 284 8.24 -10.95 -1.18
N TRP A 285 7.60 -10.76 -2.33
CA TRP A 285 6.16 -10.47 -2.41
C TRP A 285 5.27 -11.68 -2.12
N ALA A 286 5.69 -12.89 -2.45
CA ALA A 286 4.97 -14.11 -2.09
C ALA A 286 4.95 -14.31 -0.57
N ASN A 287 6.10 -14.17 0.09
CA ASN A 287 6.25 -14.25 1.53
C ASN A 287 5.47 -13.15 2.26
N ASN A 288 5.51 -11.91 1.75
CA ASN A 288 4.70 -10.81 2.26
C ASN A 288 3.19 -11.13 2.20
N GLY A 289 2.72 -11.62 1.05
CA GLY A 289 1.32 -12.05 0.88
C GLY A 289 0.93 -13.11 1.91
N ASP A 290 1.75 -14.14 2.04
CA ASP A 290 1.53 -15.23 2.99
C ASP A 290 1.54 -14.76 4.45
N ALA A 291 2.50 -13.92 4.84
CA ALA A 291 2.59 -13.37 6.19
C ALA A 291 1.35 -12.51 6.54
N VAL A 292 0.96 -11.58 5.68
CA VAL A 292 -0.20 -10.72 5.95
C VAL A 292 -1.53 -11.48 5.83
N SER A 293 -1.57 -12.59 5.09
CA SER A 293 -2.77 -13.41 4.96
C SER A 293 -3.08 -14.32 6.15
N ARG A 294 -2.04 -14.67 6.94
CA ARG A 294 -2.10 -15.63 8.06
C ARG A 294 -2.67 -15.04 9.37
N ALA A 295 -2.81 -13.72 9.43
CA ALA A 295 -3.28 -13.00 10.61
C ALA A 295 -4.77 -12.61 10.52
#